data_AF-A0A1E9VRG3-F1
#
_entry.id   AF-A0A1E9VRG3-F1
#
_cell.length_a   1.000
_cell.length_b   1.000
_cell.length_c   1.000
_cell.angle_alpha   90.00
_cell.angle_beta   90.00
_cell.angle_gamma   90.00
#
_symmetry.space_group_name_H-M   'P 1'
#
loop_
_entity.id
_entity.type
_entity.pdbx_description
1 polymer ?
#
loop_
_entity_poly.entity_id
_entity_poly.type
_entity_poly.pdbx_seq_one_letter_code
_entity_poly.pdbx_strand_id
1 'polypeptide(L)'
;MTDNNPSTALITTNEGGFGLIEVLISLLLLSVVALGLITVQGRLLVQTKHADLRLQAVQLMANDYHAVRSFTPEQKQIYIQTLQRIAQTAQSRSESDMNSYRIAAYATTIRCRPECHLNEQAQSLAIQSAQAAARANIILSVTDCQLGHCWVAGWGMQAFELIKTCSNDELGLNISSLDCAIMDGL
;
A
#
# COMPACT_ATOMS: atom_id res chain seq x y z
N MET A 1 -93.11 15.64 -11.13
CA MET A 1 -92.15 15.02 -12.07
C MET A 1 -90.82 15.71 -11.83
N THR A 2 -90.04 15.21 -10.85
CA THR A 2 -88.94 14.21 -11.04
C THR A 2 -87.75 14.86 -11.75
N ASP A 3 -86.52 14.95 -11.24
CA ASP A 3 -85.85 14.21 -10.17
C ASP A 3 -84.66 15.02 -9.61
N ASN A 4 -84.41 14.83 -8.31
CA ASN A 4 -83.11 15.05 -7.69
C ASN A 4 -82.14 13.97 -8.18
N ASN A 5 -80.93 14.32 -8.61
CA ASN A 5 -79.82 13.38 -8.47
C ASN A 5 -78.48 14.13 -8.26
N PRO A 6 -77.78 13.89 -7.14
CA PRO A 6 -76.47 14.46 -6.89
C PRO A 6 -75.47 13.93 -7.91
N SER A 7 -74.66 14.81 -8.49
CA SER A 7 -73.45 14.41 -9.21
C SER A 7 -72.49 13.77 -8.21
N THR A 8 -72.57 12.45 -8.12
CA THR A 8 -71.64 11.59 -7.39
C THR A 8 -70.24 11.93 -7.86
N ALA A 9 -69.45 12.52 -6.96
CA ALA A 9 -68.02 12.70 -7.17
C ALA A 9 -67.42 11.32 -7.48
N LEU A 10 -67.00 11.16 -8.72
CA LEU A 10 -66.28 9.99 -9.18
C LEU A 10 -64.88 10.09 -8.57
N ILE A 11 -64.75 9.65 -7.32
CA ILE A 11 -63.46 9.40 -6.69
C ILE A 11 -62.88 8.22 -7.46
N THR A 12 -62.07 8.51 -8.49
CA THR A 12 -61.18 7.53 -9.07
C THR A 12 -60.14 7.20 -8.01
N THR A 13 -60.38 6.16 -7.21
CA THR A 13 -59.32 5.48 -6.49
C THR A 13 -58.40 4.88 -7.55
N ASN A 14 -57.33 5.59 -7.86
CA ASN A 14 -56.25 5.10 -8.69
C ASN A 14 -55.49 4.06 -7.85
N GLU A 15 -56.08 2.87 -7.67
CA GLU A 15 -55.39 1.71 -7.11
C GLU A 15 -54.47 1.17 -8.21
N GLY A 16 -53.32 1.85 -8.34
CA GLY A 16 -52.25 1.49 -9.26
C GLY A 16 -51.63 0.15 -8.84
N GLY A 17 -52.08 -0.93 -9.45
CA GLY A 17 -51.36 -2.20 -9.43
C GLY A 17 -50.03 -2.02 -10.15
N PHE A 18 -48.92 -2.31 -9.46
CA PHE A 18 -47.57 -2.25 -10.04
C PHE A 18 -47.50 -3.17 -11.26
N GLY A 19 -47.29 -2.58 -12.43
CA GLY A 19 -47.10 -3.35 -13.66
C GLY A 19 -45.83 -4.18 -13.57
N LEU A 20 -45.85 -5.42 -14.06
CA LEU A 20 -44.69 -6.31 -14.08
C LEU A 20 -43.47 -5.66 -14.78
N ILE A 21 -43.75 -4.81 -15.78
CA ILE A 21 -42.77 -3.97 -16.48
C ILE A 21 -42.16 -2.90 -15.56
N GLU A 22 -42.96 -2.27 -14.71
CA GLU A 22 -42.50 -1.23 -13.77
C GLU A 22 -41.59 -1.81 -12.69
N VAL A 23 -41.91 -3.03 -12.20
CA VAL A 23 -41.05 -3.78 -11.28
C VAL A 23 -39.72 -4.16 -11.95
N LEU A 24 -39.77 -4.63 -13.21
CA LEU A 24 -38.57 -4.97 -13.98
C LEU A 24 -37.67 -3.75 -14.22
N ILE A 25 -38.26 -2.61 -14.58
CA ILE A 25 -37.53 -1.34 -14.76
C ILE A 25 -36.95 -0.88 -13.41
N SER A 26 -37.71 -0.96 -12.33
CA SER A 26 -37.24 -0.59 -10.99
C SER A 26 -36.06 -1.47 -10.54
N LEU A 27 -36.14 -2.79 -10.78
CA LEU A 27 -35.05 -3.72 -10.48
C LEU A 27 -33.82 -3.46 -11.35
N LEU A 28 -34.02 -3.13 -12.63
CA LEU A 28 -32.93 -2.80 -13.54
C LEU A 28 -32.21 -1.52 -13.11
N LEU A 29 -32.95 -0.47 -12.78
CA LEU A 29 -32.37 0.77 -12.25
C LEU A 29 -31.66 0.54 -10.91
N LEU A 30 -32.27 -0.24 -10.01
CA LEU A 30 -31.66 -0.61 -8.73
C LEU A 30 -30.33 -1.35 -8.95
N SER A 31 -30.26 -2.27 -9.91
CA SER A 31 -29.03 -2.99 -10.24
C SER A 31 -27.93 -2.05 -10.74
N VAL A 32 -28.24 -1.11 -11.64
CA VAL A 32 -27.26 -0.15 -12.17
C VAL A 32 -26.72 0.74 -11.05
N VAL A 33 -27.59 1.22 -10.16
CA VAL A 33 -27.20 2.02 -8.99
C VAL A 33 -26.33 1.20 -8.02
N ALA A 34 -26.71 -0.04 -7.73
CA ALA A 34 -25.95 -0.93 -6.86
C ALA A 34 -24.54 -1.23 -7.44
N LEU A 35 -24.43 -1.51 -8.74
CA LEU A 35 -23.13 -1.68 -9.39
C LEU A 35 -22.30 -0.40 -9.31
N GLY A 36 -22.91 0.77 -9.55
CA GLY A 36 -22.23 2.06 -9.38
C GLY A 36 -21.66 2.25 -7.98
N LEU A 37 -22.44 1.97 -6.94
CA LEU A 37 -22.00 2.08 -5.55
C LEU A 37 -20.89 1.08 -5.18
N ILE A 38 -20.97 -0.16 -5.68
CA ILE A 38 -19.93 -1.19 -5.46
C ILE A 38 -18.60 -0.75 -6.08
N THR A 39 -18.62 -0.20 -7.30
CA THR A 39 -17.39 0.27 -7.96
C THR A 39 -16.71 1.42 -7.21
N VAL A 40 -17.48 2.36 -6.68
CA VAL A 40 -16.95 3.48 -5.88
C VAL A 40 -16.33 2.97 -4.57
N GLN A 41 -17.04 2.09 -3.86
CA GLN A 41 -16.53 1.48 -2.62
C GLN A 41 -15.24 0.67 -2.87
N GLY A 42 -15.16 -0.07 -3.99
CA GLY A 42 -13.96 -0.81 -4.37
C GLY A 42 -12.75 0.10 -4.58
N ARG A 43 -12.93 1.25 -5.23
CA ARG A 43 -11.83 2.23 -5.43
C ARG A 43 -11.35 2.84 -4.12
N LEU A 44 -12.26 3.18 -3.21
CA LEU A 44 -11.92 3.72 -1.90
C LEU A 44 -11.11 2.72 -1.07
N LEU A 45 -11.53 1.45 -1.05
CA LEU A 45 -10.79 0.38 -0.35
C LEU A 45 -9.37 0.21 -0.87
N VAL A 46 -9.18 0.26 -2.18
CA VAL A 46 -7.84 0.19 -2.80
C VAL A 46 -7.00 1.39 -2.35
N GLN A 47 -7.54 2.61 -2.44
CA GLN A 47 -6.84 3.82 -2.00
C GLN A 47 -6.46 3.79 -0.52
N THR A 48 -7.35 3.32 0.36
CA THR A 48 -7.05 3.15 1.79
C THR A 48 -5.90 2.18 2.01
N LYS A 49 -5.89 1.03 1.30
CA LYS A 49 -4.81 0.05 1.42
C LYS A 49 -3.45 0.63 1.00
N HIS A 50 -3.39 1.41 -0.08
CA HIS A 50 -2.14 2.05 -0.50
C HIS A 50 -1.68 3.11 0.51
N ALA A 51 -2.60 3.86 1.12
CA ALA A 51 -2.28 4.81 2.19
C ALA A 51 -1.74 4.10 3.46
N ASP A 52 -2.35 2.99 3.86
CA ASP A 52 -1.90 2.20 5.01
C ASP A 52 -0.48 1.64 4.79
N LEU A 53 -0.21 1.10 3.59
CA LEU A 53 1.12 0.61 3.23
C LEU A 53 2.16 1.73 3.22
N ARG A 54 1.79 2.92 2.71
CA ARG A 54 2.66 4.10 2.75
C ARG A 54 2.98 4.52 4.17
N LEU A 55 1.99 4.57 5.06
CA LEU A 55 2.19 4.92 6.47
C LEU A 55 3.10 3.90 7.16
N GLN A 56 2.91 2.61 6.91
CA GLN A 56 3.78 1.55 7.44
C GLN A 56 5.21 1.67 6.92
N ALA A 57 5.39 1.96 5.62
CA ALA A 57 6.71 2.18 5.02
C ALA A 57 7.43 3.36 5.68
N VAL A 58 6.77 4.51 5.78
CA VAL A 58 7.36 5.73 6.35
C VAL A 58 7.67 5.52 7.84
N GLN A 59 6.78 4.89 8.61
CA GLN A 59 7.03 4.61 10.02
C GLN A 59 8.23 3.68 10.21
N LEU A 60 8.36 2.64 9.37
CA LEU A 60 9.49 1.73 9.40
C LEU A 60 10.79 2.47 9.09
N MET A 61 10.82 3.24 8.00
CA MET A 61 11.99 4.02 7.60
C MET A 61 12.37 5.03 8.70
N ALA A 62 11.42 5.76 9.27
CA ALA A 62 11.67 6.71 10.35
C ALA A 62 12.22 6.04 11.62
N ASN A 63 11.70 4.86 11.98
CA ASN A 63 12.24 4.07 13.09
C ASN A 63 13.68 3.64 12.81
N ASP A 64 13.97 3.17 11.60
CA ASP A 64 15.32 2.79 11.17
C ASP A 64 16.27 3.99 11.20
N TYR A 65 15.84 5.16 10.73
CA TYR A 65 16.62 6.40 10.80
C TYR A 65 17.07 6.71 12.23
N HIS A 66 16.15 6.63 13.19
CA HIS A 66 16.49 6.85 14.58
C HIS A 66 17.42 5.78 15.17
N ALA A 67 17.33 4.53 14.69
CA ALA A 67 18.17 3.44 15.13
C ALA A 67 19.60 3.53 14.54
N VAL A 68 19.74 3.92 13.27
CA VAL A 68 21.05 4.00 12.60
C VAL A 68 21.79 5.32 12.86
N ARG A 69 21.14 6.33 13.44
CA ARG A 69 21.78 7.64 13.70
C ARG A 69 23.06 7.56 14.52
N SER A 70 23.16 6.56 15.40
CA SER A 70 24.32 6.34 16.28
C SER A 70 25.37 5.40 15.68
N PHE A 71 25.15 4.88 14.47
CA PHE A 71 26.08 3.98 13.81
C PHE A 71 27.28 4.73 13.25
N THR A 72 28.44 4.08 13.27
CA THR A 72 29.62 4.52 12.54
C THR A 72 29.40 4.42 11.03
N PRO A 73 30.18 5.13 10.20
CA PRO A 73 30.09 5.01 8.74
C PRO A 73 30.22 3.56 8.24
N GLU A 74 31.09 2.76 8.87
CA GLU A 74 31.27 1.34 8.53
C GLU A 74 30.00 0.52 8.82
N GLN A 75 29.37 0.74 9.97
CA GLN A 75 28.13 0.07 10.34
C GLN A 75 26.98 0.47 9.42
N LYS A 76 26.87 1.76 9.05
CA LYS A 76 25.90 2.23 8.07
C LYS A 76 26.10 1.53 6.72
N GLN A 77 27.34 1.39 6.27
CA GLN A 77 27.64 0.68 5.03
C GLN A 77 27.21 -0.79 5.08
N ILE A 78 27.45 -1.47 6.21
CA ILE A 78 27.00 -2.86 6.41
C ILE A 78 25.48 -2.96 6.38
N TYR A 79 24.78 -2.02 7.03
CA TYR A 79 23.33 -1.92 7.01
C TYR A 79 22.80 -1.78 5.58
N ILE A 80 23.33 -0.81 4.82
CA ILE A 80 22.99 -0.51 3.43
C ILE A 80 23.19 -1.74 2.54
N GLN A 81 24.38 -2.31 2.57
CA GLN A 81 24.74 -3.47 1.77
C GLN A 81 23.86 -4.69 2.11
N THR A 82 23.45 -4.83 3.36
CA THR A 82 22.58 -5.93 3.78
C THR A 82 21.18 -5.78 3.22
N LEU A 83 20.57 -4.59 3.30
CA LEU A 83 19.26 -4.33 2.70
C LEU A 83 19.29 -4.49 1.18
N GLN A 84 20.29 -3.92 0.51
CA GLN A 84 20.46 -4.05 -0.94
C GLN A 84 20.62 -5.51 -1.36
N ARG A 85 21.41 -6.30 -0.63
CA ARG A 85 21.61 -7.73 -0.92
C ARG A 85 20.30 -8.51 -0.80
N ILE A 86 19.48 -8.24 0.22
CA ILE A 86 18.18 -8.91 0.39
C ILE A 86 17.26 -8.58 -0.79
N ALA A 87 17.17 -7.31 -1.17
CA ALA A 87 16.36 -6.88 -2.31
C ALA A 87 16.85 -7.50 -3.64
N GLN A 88 18.15 -7.49 -3.89
CA GLN A 88 18.76 -8.10 -5.09
C GLN A 88 18.56 -9.63 -5.15
N THR A 89 18.67 -10.31 -4.00
CA THR A 89 18.42 -11.76 -3.90
C THR A 89 16.98 -12.12 -4.24
N ALA A 90 16.04 -11.23 -3.91
CA ALA A 90 14.65 -11.42 -4.24
C ALA A 90 14.37 -11.15 -5.73
N GLN A 91 14.96 -10.08 -6.28
CA GLN A 91 14.81 -9.72 -7.69
C GLN A 91 15.31 -10.82 -8.63
N SER A 92 16.43 -11.48 -8.31
CA SER A 92 16.98 -12.58 -9.14
C SER A 92 16.07 -13.81 -9.23
N ARG A 93 15.08 -13.95 -8.33
CA ARG A 93 14.11 -15.05 -8.34
C ARG A 93 12.86 -14.69 -9.12
N SER A 94 12.34 -13.48 -8.96
CA SER A 94 11.21 -12.94 -9.71
C SER A 94 11.08 -11.44 -9.46
N GLU A 95 10.97 -10.65 -10.53
CA GLU A 95 10.89 -9.18 -10.47
C GLU A 95 9.51 -8.65 -10.04
N SER A 96 8.46 -9.47 -10.01
CA SER A 96 7.10 -9.02 -9.62
C SER A 96 6.58 -9.63 -8.33
N ASP A 97 7.31 -10.60 -7.74
CA ASP A 97 6.76 -11.41 -6.66
C ASP A 97 7.23 -10.94 -5.28
N MET A 98 6.32 -10.32 -4.52
CA MET A 98 6.52 -9.98 -3.11
C MET A 98 6.89 -11.19 -2.25
N ASN A 99 6.45 -12.40 -2.64
CA ASN A 99 6.82 -13.61 -1.94
C ASN A 99 8.32 -13.91 -2.06
N SER A 100 8.98 -13.53 -3.17
CA SER A 100 10.44 -13.65 -3.31
C SER A 100 11.18 -12.78 -2.31
N TYR A 101 10.71 -11.55 -2.07
CA TYR A 101 11.27 -10.66 -1.05
C TYR A 101 11.10 -11.24 0.35
N ARG A 102 9.90 -11.75 0.65
CA ARG A 102 9.60 -12.42 1.92
C ARG A 102 10.55 -13.58 2.15
N ILE A 103 10.74 -14.46 1.17
CA ILE A 103 11.65 -15.59 1.29
C ILE A 103 13.09 -15.13 1.50
N ALA A 104 13.56 -14.12 0.77
CA ALA A 104 14.92 -13.59 0.92
C ALA A 104 15.16 -12.96 2.31
N ALA A 105 14.21 -12.18 2.81
CA ALA A 105 14.28 -11.54 4.13
C ALA A 105 14.29 -12.56 5.29
N TYR A 106 13.51 -13.64 5.18
CA TYR A 106 13.47 -14.69 6.20
C TYR A 106 14.57 -15.75 6.07
N ALA A 107 15.12 -15.96 4.86
CA ALA A 107 16.27 -16.83 4.67
C ALA A 107 17.55 -16.20 5.24
N THR A 108 17.62 -14.87 5.26
CA THR A 108 18.75 -14.14 5.84
C THR A 108 18.61 -14.15 7.35
N THR A 109 19.52 -14.83 8.04
CA THR A 109 19.57 -14.87 9.50
C THR A 109 20.98 -14.59 9.98
N ILE A 110 21.10 -13.83 11.06
CA ILE A 110 22.35 -13.68 11.79
C ILE A 110 22.09 -14.09 13.23
N ARG A 111 23.00 -14.87 13.81
CA ARG A 111 22.92 -15.27 15.21
C ARG A 111 23.50 -14.14 16.06
N CYS A 112 22.75 -13.06 16.17
CA CYS A 112 23.16 -11.98 17.03
C CYS A 112 22.66 -12.17 18.47
N ARG A 113 23.58 -12.24 19.44
CA ARG A 113 23.32 -12.26 20.90
C ARG A 113 23.48 -10.85 21.49
N PRO A 114 23.02 -10.57 22.72
CA PRO A 114 23.12 -9.24 23.33
C PRO A 114 24.54 -8.62 23.38
N GLU A 115 25.59 -9.41 23.16
CA GLU A 115 26.99 -8.98 23.09
C GLU A 115 27.60 -9.09 21.68
N CYS A 116 26.79 -8.92 20.63
CA CYS A 116 27.30 -8.90 19.27
C CYS A 116 28.37 -7.86 19.04
N HIS A 117 29.27 -8.17 18.09
CA HIS A 117 30.11 -7.14 17.51
C HIS A 117 29.23 -6.06 16.88
N LEU A 118 29.66 -4.80 17.00
CA LEU A 118 28.92 -3.62 16.52
C LEU A 118 28.47 -3.74 15.05
N ASN A 119 29.28 -4.39 14.21
CA ASN A 119 29.00 -4.68 12.81
C ASN A 119 27.87 -5.72 12.60
N GLU A 120 27.84 -6.76 13.44
CA GLU A 120 26.78 -7.77 13.41
C GLU A 120 25.45 -7.19 13.89
N GLN A 121 25.49 -6.20 14.79
CA GLN A 121 24.33 -5.46 15.24
C GLN A 121 23.69 -4.67 14.09
N ALA A 122 24.50 -3.97 13.29
CA ALA A 122 24.01 -3.24 12.11
C ALA A 122 23.40 -4.19 11.06
N GLN A 123 24.04 -5.34 10.83
CA GLN A 123 23.50 -6.37 9.94
C GLN A 123 22.19 -6.98 10.49
N SER A 124 22.12 -7.24 11.79
CA SER A 124 20.91 -7.75 12.45
C SER A 124 19.76 -6.76 12.33
N LEU A 125 20.01 -5.46 12.51
CA LEU A 125 19.00 -4.43 12.34
C LEU A 125 18.47 -4.42 10.90
N ALA A 126 19.33 -4.42 9.89
CA ALA A 126 18.93 -4.47 8.48
C ALA A 126 18.04 -5.69 8.17
N ILE A 127 18.38 -6.86 8.71
CA ILE A 127 17.57 -8.09 8.55
C ILE A 127 16.20 -7.92 9.22
N GLN A 128 16.15 -7.36 10.43
CA GLN A 128 14.89 -7.12 11.14
C GLN A 128 14.00 -6.13 10.40
N SER A 129 14.56 -5.04 9.87
CA SER A 129 13.84 -4.06 9.05
C SER A 129 13.30 -4.68 7.77
N ALA A 130 14.09 -5.49 7.07
CA ALA A 130 13.63 -6.23 5.89
C ALA A 130 12.51 -7.24 6.22
N GLN A 131 12.60 -7.95 7.35
CA GLN A 131 11.56 -8.86 7.80
C GLN A 131 10.28 -8.13 8.19
N ALA A 132 10.39 -6.98 8.85
CA ALA A 132 9.24 -6.12 9.18
C ALA A 132 8.56 -5.61 7.90
N ALA A 133 9.33 -5.11 6.93
CA ALA A 133 8.83 -4.71 5.61
C ALA A 133 8.11 -5.88 4.90
N ALA A 134 8.72 -7.08 4.91
CA ALA A 134 8.13 -8.26 4.30
C ALA A 134 6.79 -8.68 4.95
N ARG A 135 6.62 -8.50 6.27
CA ARG A 135 5.33 -8.75 6.96
C ARG A 135 4.26 -7.76 6.51
N ALA A 136 4.66 -6.52 6.25
CA ALA A 136 3.79 -5.47 5.75
C ALA A 136 3.50 -5.57 4.23
N ASN A 137 4.08 -6.53 3.51
CA ASN A 137 4.06 -6.60 2.03
C ASN A 137 4.67 -5.36 1.37
N ILE A 138 5.81 -4.91 1.92
CA ILE A 138 6.61 -3.80 1.43
C ILE A 138 8.01 -4.34 1.09
N ILE A 139 8.55 -3.89 -0.03
CA ILE A 139 9.96 -4.09 -0.40
C ILE A 139 10.73 -2.89 0.14
N LEU A 140 11.62 -3.12 1.10
CA LEU A 140 12.56 -2.11 1.59
C LEU A 140 13.94 -2.35 0.99
N SER A 141 14.54 -1.30 0.45
CA SER A 141 15.90 -1.28 -0.09
C SER A 141 16.54 0.08 0.20
N VAL A 142 17.79 0.25 -0.24
CA VAL A 142 18.52 1.52 -0.20
C VAL A 142 19.00 1.85 -1.60
N THR A 143 18.82 3.10 -2.01
CA THR A 143 19.30 3.66 -3.28
C THR A 143 20.19 4.88 -3.02
N ASP A 144 20.97 5.27 -4.01
CA ASP A 144 21.76 6.49 -3.95
C ASP A 144 20.86 7.71 -4.19
N CYS A 145 21.12 8.80 -3.47
CA CYS A 145 20.42 10.07 -3.61
C CYS A 145 21.39 11.25 -3.48
N GLN A 146 20.91 12.48 -3.68
CA GLN A 146 21.77 13.67 -3.81
C GLN A 146 22.73 13.89 -2.64
N LEU A 147 22.35 13.51 -1.41
CA LEU A 147 23.12 13.73 -0.18
C LEU A 147 23.76 12.45 0.39
N GLY A 148 23.72 11.33 -0.34
CA GLY A 148 24.28 10.07 0.12
C GLY A 148 23.37 8.90 -0.23
N HIS A 149 22.86 8.21 0.77
CA HIS A 149 21.98 7.07 0.58
C HIS A 149 20.58 7.35 1.15
N CYS A 150 19.57 6.83 0.46
CA CYS A 150 18.17 6.98 0.83
C CYS A 150 17.52 5.61 0.98
N TRP A 151 16.71 5.45 2.02
CA TRP A 151 15.79 4.32 2.09
C TRP A 151 14.73 4.47 1.02
N VAL A 152 14.42 3.37 0.34
CA VAL A 152 13.35 3.31 -0.63
C VAL A 152 12.47 2.11 -0.33
N ALA A 153 11.17 2.37 -0.26
CA ALA A 153 10.13 1.40 -0.01
C ALA A 153 9.17 1.35 -1.19
N GLY A 154 8.84 0.16 -1.67
CA GLY A 154 7.87 -0.06 -2.75
C GLY A 154 6.87 -1.15 -2.40
N TRP A 155 5.64 -1.03 -2.89
CA TRP A 155 4.59 -2.04 -2.74
C TRP A 155 3.80 -2.23 -4.04
N GLY A 156 2.94 -3.26 -4.08
CA GLY A 156 2.17 -3.59 -5.28
C GLY A 156 2.94 -4.40 -6.34
N MET A 157 2.36 -4.51 -7.54
CA MET A 157 2.83 -5.44 -8.59
C MET A 157 4.16 -5.04 -9.25
N GLN A 158 4.54 -3.77 -9.13
CA GLN A 158 5.75 -3.20 -9.74
C GLN A 158 6.76 -2.72 -8.70
N ALA A 159 6.65 -3.20 -7.45
CA ALA A 159 7.45 -2.73 -6.33
C ALA A 159 8.96 -2.73 -6.61
N PHE A 160 9.51 -3.77 -7.26
CA PHE A 160 10.94 -3.84 -7.59
C PHE A 160 11.39 -2.85 -8.68
N GLU A 161 10.51 -2.47 -9.61
CA GLU A 161 10.80 -1.42 -10.61
C GLU A 161 10.66 -0.02 -10.00
N LEU A 162 9.66 0.14 -9.12
CA LEU A 162 9.41 1.39 -8.43
C LEU A 162 10.57 1.76 -7.49
N ILE A 163 11.15 0.81 -6.75
CA ILE A 163 12.29 1.13 -5.87
C ILE A 163 13.53 1.63 -6.63
N LYS A 164 13.66 1.36 -7.93
CA LYS A 164 14.77 1.85 -8.77
C LYS A 164 14.53 3.25 -9.32
N THR A 165 13.25 3.61 -9.49
CA THR A 165 12.80 4.84 -10.17
C THR A 165 12.12 5.82 -9.23
N CYS A 166 12.00 5.48 -7.94
CA CYS A 166 11.43 6.34 -6.90
C CYS A 166 12.33 7.57 -6.72
N SER A 167 11.94 8.69 -7.33
CA SER A 167 12.70 9.94 -7.29
C SER A 167 12.18 10.88 -6.20
N ASN A 168 13.13 11.53 -5.51
CA ASN A 168 12.90 12.73 -4.72
C ASN A 168 12.82 13.92 -5.69
N ASP A 169 11.66 14.27 -6.23
CA ASP A 169 11.53 15.59 -6.83
C ASP A 169 11.59 16.67 -5.74
N GLU A 170 12.29 17.76 -6.04
CA GLU A 170 12.90 18.84 -5.21
C GLU A 170 12.05 19.53 -4.12
N LEU A 171 10.90 19.01 -3.73
CA LEU A 171 9.99 19.60 -2.74
C LEU A 171 9.78 18.73 -1.48
N GLY A 172 10.60 17.69 -1.27
CA GLY A 172 10.61 16.91 -0.03
C GLY A 172 9.34 16.09 0.26
N LEU A 173 8.30 16.23 -0.56
CA LEU A 173 7.06 15.46 -0.55
C LEU A 173 6.47 15.50 -1.98
N ASN A 174 7.01 14.72 -2.92
CA ASN A 174 6.30 14.45 -4.17
C ASN A 174 5.99 12.95 -4.32
N ILE A 175 4.84 12.72 -4.93
CA ILE A 175 4.00 11.55 -4.95
C ILE A 175 4.58 10.59 -6.00
N SER A 176 5.75 10.02 -5.71
CA SER A 176 6.44 9.06 -6.58
C SER A 176 5.63 7.77 -6.67
N SER A 177 4.68 7.72 -7.61
CA SER A 177 3.63 6.68 -7.70
C SER A 177 2.83 6.51 -6.40
N LEU A 178 1.62 5.96 -6.44
CA LEU A 178 0.88 5.64 -5.20
C LEU A 178 1.56 4.52 -4.39
N ASP A 179 2.66 3.98 -4.93
CA ASP A 179 3.20 2.67 -4.58
C ASP A 179 4.68 2.68 -4.18
N CYS A 180 5.32 3.86 -4.06
CA CYS A 180 6.63 3.96 -3.42
C CYS A 180 6.78 5.18 -2.49
N ALA A 181 7.74 5.07 -1.58
CA ALA A 181 8.18 6.12 -0.69
C ALA A 181 9.70 6.08 -0.56
N ILE A 182 10.33 7.25 -0.47
CA ILE A 182 11.77 7.41 -0.34
C ILE A 182 12.05 8.38 0.79
N MET A 183 13.11 8.13 1.56
CA MET A 183 13.50 8.92 2.72
C MET A 183 15.02 9.04 2.78
N ASP A 184 15.52 10.26 2.95
CA ASP A 184 16.94 10.56 3.11
C ASP A 184 17.41 10.37 4.57
N GLY A 185 18.72 10.21 4.77
CA GLY A 185 19.35 10.23 6.09
C GLY A 185 20.26 9.05 6.42
N LEU A 186 20.69 8.25 5.44
CA LEU A 186 21.68 7.17 5.63
C LEU A 186 23.12 7.67 5.44
#